data_AF-A0A1H4SKF9-F1
#
_entry.id   AF-A0A1H4SKF9-F1
#
_cell.length_a   1.000
_cell.length_b   1.000
_cell.length_c   1.000
_cell.angle_alpha   90.00
_cell.angle_beta   90.00
_cell.angle_gamma   90.00
#
_symmetry.space_group_name_H-M   'P 1'
#
loop_
_entity.id
_entity.type
_entity.pdbx_description
1 polymer ?
#
loop_
_entity_poly.entity_id
_entity_poly.type
_entity_poly.pdbx_seq_one_letter_code
_entity_poly.pdbx_strand_id
1 'polypeptide(L)'
;MNHSISIEETQKFVNYLNEAGLMVVEKKALNDMFRKISLESQVDKRHKLLTRKQLKEKHGVSRRWLDKQLNDPNTLIKYDPGTSRTSTQKFNEQSILDERARLMI
;
A
#
# COMPACT_ATOMS: atom_id res chain seq x y z
N MET A 1 -44.57 -21.41 12.71
CA MET A 1 -45.00 -20.17 13.41
C MET A 1 -44.08 -19.07 12.93
N ASN A 2 -44.57 -18.14 12.11
CA ASN A 2 -43.79 -16.99 11.68
C ASN A 2 -43.79 -15.98 12.83
N HIS A 3 -42.68 -15.89 13.57
CA HIS A 3 -42.47 -14.79 14.50
C HIS A 3 -42.15 -13.54 13.68
N SER A 4 -43.20 -12.80 13.35
CA SER A 4 -43.09 -11.44 12.82
C SER A 4 -42.54 -10.57 13.94
N ILE A 5 -41.22 -10.36 13.95
CA ILE A 5 -40.61 -9.35 14.83
C ILE A 5 -41.18 -7.99 14.39
N SER A 6 -41.71 -7.22 15.35
CA SER A 6 -42.25 -5.91 15.02
C SER A 6 -41.13 -4.95 14.63
N ILE A 7 -41.44 -3.99 13.77
CA ILE A 7 -40.51 -2.92 13.38
C ILE A 7 -40.01 -2.17 14.62
N GLU A 8 -40.88 -2.02 15.63
CA GLU A 8 -40.60 -1.32 16.87
C GLU A 8 -39.58 -2.05 17.76
N GLU A 9 -39.69 -3.39 17.86
CA GLU A 9 -38.70 -4.22 18.57
C GLU A 9 -37.35 -4.23 17.87
N THR A 10 -37.37 -4.24 16.53
CA THR A 10 -36.15 -4.15 15.72
C THR A 10 -35.44 -2.81 15.97
N GLN A 11 -36.19 -1.70 16.02
CA GLN A 11 -35.62 -0.39 16.28
C GLN A 11 -35.03 -0.28 17.69
N LYS A 12 -35.72 -0.83 18.70
CA LYS A 12 -35.19 -0.88 20.09
C LYS A 12 -33.88 -1.66 20.16
N PHE A 13 -33.79 -2.78 19.46
CA PHE A 13 -32.56 -3.58 19.41
C PHE A 13 -31.41 -2.85 18.71
N VAL A 14 -31.68 -2.18 17.59
CA VAL A 14 -30.67 -1.35 16.89
C VAL A 14 -30.17 -0.21 17.78
N ASN A 15 -31.06 0.46 18.50
CA ASN A 15 -30.68 1.53 19.42
C ASN A 15 -29.81 1.01 20.58
N TYR A 16 -30.17 -0.13 21.17
CA TYR A 16 -29.38 -0.79 22.20
C TYR A 16 -27.95 -1.11 21.73
N LEU A 17 -27.81 -1.63 20.51
CA LEU A 17 -26.49 -1.91 19.95
C LEU A 17 -25.67 -0.63 19.75
N ASN A 18 -26.29 0.44 19.24
CA ASN A 18 -25.63 1.72 19.03
C ASN A 18 -25.14 2.35 20.35
N GLU A 19 -25.94 2.27 21.42
CA GLU A 19 -25.55 2.74 22.77
C GLU A 19 -24.35 1.97 23.32
N ALA A 20 -24.22 0.68 22.97
CA ALA A 20 -23.07 -0.15 23.29
C ALA A 20 -21.86 0.07 22.36
N GLY A 21 -21.94 0.99 21.39
CA GLY A 21 -20.89 1.26 20.40
C GLY A 21 -20.82 0.25 19.26
N LEU A 22 -21.86 -0.56 19.07
CA LEU A 22 -21.97 -1.57 18.01
C LEU A 22 -22.88 -1.07 16.89
N MET A 23 -22.55 -1.40 15.64
CA MET A 23 -23.34 -1.02 14.47
C MET A 23 -23.77 -2.26 13.69
N VAL A 24 -25.03 -2.29 13.25
CA VAL A 24 -25.55 -3.33 12.36
C VAL A 24 -25.28 -2.92 10.92
N VAL A 25 -24.59 -3.77 10.17
CA VAL A 25 -24.24 -3.52 8.77
C VAL A 25 -24.70 -4.70 7.93
N GLU A 26 -25.18 -4.42 6.71
CA GLU A 26 -25.48 -5.48 5.75
C GLU A 26 -24.19 -6.26 5.43
N LYS A 27 -24.26 -7.60 5.57
CA LYS A 27 -23.12 -8.49 5.31
C LYS A 27 -22.50 -8.27 3.92
N LYS A 28 -23.33 -8.01 2.92
CA LYS A 28 -22.88 -7.74 1.54
C LYS A 28 -22.05 -6.46 1.47
N ALA A 29 -22.56 -5.37 2.02
CA ALA A 29 -21.86 -4.08 2.08
C ALA A 29 -20.51 -4.20 2.82
N LEU A 30 -20.47 -4.95 3.93
CA LEU A 30 -19.23 -5.21 4.66
C LEU A 30 -18.22 -5.98 3.80
N ASN A 31 -18.64 -7.05 3.13
CA ASN A 31 -17.77 -7.84 2.26
C ASN A 31 -17.26 -7.03 1.06
N ASP A 32 -18.09 -6.17 0.49
CA ASP A 32 -17.71 -5.31 -0.63
C ASP A 32 -16.71 -4.25 -0.18
N MET A 33 -16.84 -3.71 1.04
CA MET A 33 -15.84 -2.82 1.64
C MET A 33 -14.49 -3.52 1.80
N PHE A 34 -14.47 -4.74 2.36
CA PHE A 34 -13.23 -5.52 2.48
C PHE A 34 -12.61 -5.86 1.13
N ARG A 35 -13.41 -6.21 0.12
CA ARG A 35 -12.92 -6.45 -1.24
C ARG A 35 -12.32 -5.19 -1.86
N LYS A 36 -12.98 -4.04 -1.69
CA LYS A 36 -12.48 -2.76 -2.18
C LYS A 36 -11.15 -2.39 -1.52
N ILE A 37 -11.05 -2.48 -0.20
CA ILE A 37 -9.80 -2.27 0.54
C ILE A 37 -8.72 -3.25 0.06
N SER A 38 -9.09 -4.54 -0.13
CA SER A 38 -8.15 -5.55 -0.61
C SER A 38 -7.66 -5.24 -2.03
N LEU A 39 -8.52 -4.79 -2.94
CA LEU A 39 -8.16 -4.41 -4.31
C LEU A 39 -7.32 -3.14 -4.35
N GLU A 40 -7.65 -2.13 -3.53
CA GLU A 40 -6.84 -0.91 -3.37
C GLU A 40 -5.47 -1.23 -2.74
N SER A 41 -5.40 -2.23 -1.87
CA SER A 41 -4.13 -2.72 -1.30
C SER A 41 -3.35 -3.66 -2.23
N GLN A 42 -4.02 -4.26 -3.23
CA GLN A 42 -3.42 -4.99 -4.36
C GLN A 42 -2.83 -4.02 -5.40
N VAL A 43 -2.15 -2.95 -4.95
CA VAL A 43 -1.09 -2.39 -5.78
C VAL A 43 -0.11 -3.54 -6.00
N ASP A 44 -0.02 -4.05 -7.22
CA ASP A 44 0.90 -5.14 -7.55
C ASP A 44 2.32 -4.75 -7.12
N LYS A 45 2.75 -5.28 -5.96
CA LYS A 45 4.06 -5.04 -5.36
C LYS A 45 5.12 -5.94 -5.97
N ARG A 46 4.76 -6.83 -6.91
CA ARG A 46 5.70 -7.73 -7.59
C ARG A 46 6.58 -6.86 -8.49
N HIS A 47 7.71 -6.43 -7.93
CA HIS A 47 8.79 -5.78 -8.66
C HIS A 47 8.40 -4.45 -9.34
N LYS A 48 7.82 -3.51 -8.60
CA LYS A 48 7.62 -2.16 -9.11
C LYS A 48 8.98 -1.48 -9.32
N LEU A 49 9.50 -1.62 -10.54
CA LEU A 49 10.70 -0.92 -10.99
C LEU A 49 10.31 0.53 -11.27
N LEU A 50 10.87 1.45 -10.48
CA LEU A 50 10.61 2.88 -10.56
C LEU A 50 11.73 3.60 -11.29
N THR A 51 11.37 4.61 -12.07
CA THR A 51 12.34 5.55 -12.65
C THR A 51 12.90 6.49 -11.59
N ARG A 52 14.04 7.12 -11.87
CA ARG A 52 14.60 8.17 -10.99
C ARG A 52 13.58 9.27 -10.65
N LYS A 53 12.75 9.68 -11.63
CA LYS A 53 11.71 10.70 -11.43
C LYS A 53 10.69 10.24 -10.39
N GLN A 54 10.19 9.02 -10.52
CA GLN A 54 9.20 8.46 -9.59
C GLN A 54 9.77 8.27 -8.18
N LEU A 55 11.04 7.86 -8.03
CA LEU A 55 11.69 7.75 -6.72
C LEU A 55 11.84 9.10 -6.03
N LYS A 56 12.17 10.15 -6.80
CA LYS A 56 12.24 11.51 -6.28
C LYS A 56 10.86 11.98 -5.79
N GLU A 57 9.83 11.79 -6.60
CA GLU A 57 8.46 12.23 -6.27
C GLU A 57 7.87 11.48 -5.08
N LYS A 58 8.07 10.17 -4.99
CA LYS A 58 7.50 9.35 -3.90
C LYS A 58 8.29 9.40 -2.60
N HIS A 59 9.61 9.31 -2.69
CA HIS A 59 10.48 9.02 -1.54
C HIS A 59 11.47 10.14 -1.25
N GLY A 60 11.49 11.22 -2.05
CA GLY A 60 12.45 12.31 -1.91
C GLY A 60 13.89 11.89 -2.24
N VAL A 61 14.09 10.77 -2.93
CA VAL A 61 15.43 10.26 -3.24
C VAL A 61 16.07 11.14 -4.31
N SER A 62 17.18 11.79 -3.96
CA SER A 62 17.89 12.68 -4.88
C SER A 62 18.75 11.91 -5.86
N ARG A 63 18.98 12.50 -7.05
CA ARG A 63 19.91 11.94 -8.04
C ARG A 63 21.32 11.76 -7.48
N ARG A 64 21.82 12.77 -6.74
CA ARG A 64 23.15 12.71 -6.12
C ARG A 64 23.29 11.53 -5.15
N TRP A 65 22.25 11.27 -4.36
CA TRP A 65 22.25 10.13 -3.46
C TRP A 65 22.29 8.80 -4.23
N LEU A 66 21.46 8.64 -5.27
CA LEU A 66 21.48 7.45 -6.11
C LEU A 66 22.84 7.22 -6.76
N ASP A 67 23.42 8.26 -7.38
CA ASP A 67 24.70 8.14 -8.05
C ASP A 67 25.83 7.81 -7.04
N LYS A 68 25.77 8.36 -5.81
CA LYS A 68 26.70 7.97 -4.73
C LYS A 68 26.56 6.49 -4.36
N GLN A 69 25.35 6.00 -4.14
CA GLN A 69 25.12 4.62 -3.75
C GLN A 69 25.42 3.62 -4.88
N LEU A 70 25.19 3.99 -6.14
CA LEU A 70 25.51 3.11 -7.27
C LEU A 70 27.02 2.95 -7.50
N ASN A 71 27.82 3.89 -7.01
CA ASN A 71 29.28 3.81 -7.04
C ASN A 71 29.85 3.09 -5.81
N ASP A 72 29.03 2.77 -4.80
CA ASP A 72 29.46 1.99 -3.64
C ASP A 72 29.40 0.49 -3.99
N PRO A 73 30.53 -0.25 -3.93
CA PRO A 73 30.54 -1.68 -4.21
C PRO A 73 29.69 -2.51 -3.23
N ASN A 74 29.33 -1.96 -2.07
CA ASN A 74 28.52 -2.63 -1.06
C ASN A 74 27.03 -2.25 -1.11
N THR A 75 26.60 -1.56 -2.16
CA THR A 75 25.21 -1.13 -2.30
C THR A 75 24.26 -2.32 -2.40
N LEU A 76 23.15 -2.27 -1.67
CA LEU A 76 22.08 -3.27 -1.78
C LEU A 76 21.06 -2.90 -2.87
N ILE A 77 21.25 -1.77 -3.56
CA ILE A 77 20.34 -1.27 -4.57
C ILE A 77 20.31 -2.20 -5.78
N LYS A 78 19.12 -2.76 -6.05
CA LYS A 78 18.85 -3.56 -7.24
C LYS A 78 18.22 -2.67 -8.31
N TYR A 79 18.84 -2.60 -9.48
CA TYR A 79 18.34 -1.80 -10.59
C TYR A 79 18.56 -2.48 -11.94
N ASP A 80 17.70 -2.12 -12.90
CA ASP A 80 17.81 -2.44 -14.30
C ASP A 80 18.50 -1.26 -15.02
N PRO A 81 19.73 -1.44 -15.53
CA PRO A 81 20.44 -0.39 -16.27
C PRO A 81 19.83 -0.10 -17.65
N GLY A 82 18.97 -0.99 -18.16
CA GLY A 82 18.52 -0.98 -19.55
C GLY A 82 19.58 -1.49 -20.52
N THR A 83 19.16 -1.72 -21.77
CA THR A 83 19.99 -2.38 -22.80
C THR A 83 20.98 -1.45 -23.49
N SER A 84 20.73 -0.13 -23.46
CA SER A 84 21.56 0.86 -24.15
C SER A 84 21.94 2.01 -23.23
N ARG A 85 22.99 2.76 -23.60
CA ARG A 85 23.47 3.94 -22.84
C ARG A 85 22.37 4.99 -22.60
N THR A 86 21.39 5.08 -23.50
CA THR A 86 20.27 6.03 -23.43
C THR A 86 19.01 5.45 -22.77
N SER A 87 19.04 4.17 -22.41
CA SER A 87 17.89 3.51 -21.78
C SER A 87 17.59 4.11 -20.41
N THR A 88 16.31 4.20 -20.07
CA THR A 88 15.88 4.70 -18.77
C THR A 88 16.14 3.62 -17.71
N GLN A 89 17.06 3.91 -16.79
CA GLN A 89 17.32 3.05 -15.65
C GLN A 89 16.09 2.98 -14.73
N LYS A 90 15.78 1.77 -14.26
CA LYS A 90 14.68 1.54 -13.32
C LYS A 90 15.18 0.81 -12.08
N PHE A 91 14.67 1.16 -10.92
CA PHE A 91 15.17 0.70 -9.63
C PHE A 91 14.09 -0.06 -8.88
N ASN A 92 14.47 -1.11 -8.18
CA ASN A 92 13.57 -1.81 -7.28
C ASN A 92 13.28 -0.94 -6.06
N GLU A 93 12.01 -0.57 -5.88
CA GLU A 93 11.56 0.32 -4.80
C GLU A 93 12.00 -0.17 -3.41
N GLN A 94 11.85 -1.47 -3.12
CA GLN A 94 12.20 -2.03 -1.81
C GLN A 94 13.70 -1.92 -1.52
N SER A 95 14.56 -2.27 -2.49
CA SER A 95 16.01 -2.18 -2.31
C SER A 95 16.50 -0.76 -2.01
N ILE A 96 15.82 0.27 -2.54
CA ILE A 96 16.12 1.67 -2.23
C ILE A 96 15.75 2.00 -0.78
N LEU A 97 14.61 1.50 -0.29
CA LEU A 97 14.17 1.71 1.09
C LEU A 97 15.09 0.98 2.08
N ASP A 98 15.47 -0.25 1.77
CA ASP A 98 16.39 -1.05 2.58
C ASP A 98 17.77 -0.38 2.69
N GLU A 99 18.29 0.13 1.56
CA GLU A 99 19.56 0.86 1.54
C GLU A 99 19.50 2.16 2.35
N ARG A 100 18.38 2.88 2.30
CA ARG A 100 18.18 4.07 3.15
C ARG A 100 18.15 3.73 4.62
N ALA A 101 17.47 2.65 5.00
CA ALA A 101 17.42 2.18 6.38
C ALA A 101 18.81 1.76 6.89
N ARG A 102 19.61 1.07 6.05
CA ARG A 102 21.01 0.69 6.34
C ARG A 102 21.88 1.90 6.68
N LEU A 103 21.72 3.00 5.94
CA LEU A 103 22.53 4.21 6.08
C LEU A 103 22.02 5.19 7.15
N MET A 104 20.83 4.95 7.70
CA MET A 104 20.22 5.78 8.76
C MET A 104 20.60 5.33 10.18
N ILE A 105 21.65 4.52 10.31
CA ILE A 105 22.35 4.23 11.56
C ILE A 105 23.36 5.35 11.84
#